data_AF-A0AAJ7LBA4-F1
#
_entry.id   AF-A0AAJ7LBA4-F1
#
_cell.length_a   1.000
_cell.length_b   1.000
_cell.length_c   1.000
_cell.angle_alpha   90.00
_cell.angle_beta   90.00
_cell.angle_gamma   90.00
#
_symmetry.space_group_name_H-M   'P 1'
#
loop_
_entity.id
_entity.type
_entity.pdbx_description
1 polymer ?
#
loop_
_entity_poly.entity_id
_entity_poly.type
_entity_poly.pdbx_seq_one_letter_code
_entity_poly.pdbx_strand_id
1 'polypeptide(L)'
;MPQNIELGATGGASKKDSSNMEDMTVEQMTMRANQVTDESLESTRRMLQMAEESKQTGVNTIVMLDQQGEQLRRVEEGMDQINQDMRQAEKNLTDLSKCCGLCVCPCDRVTSIEHDSRYKRTWGIGGEEGEVGANGSKVVSRQPSGVRNGQAAQVNTSAPSGPYIKRITNDAREDEMEENLEAVGSIIGNLKNMALDMGNEIDQQNKQIDRITDKADMNNLRIGEANQRANKLIK
;
A
#
# COMPACT_ATOMS: atom_id res chain seq x y z
N MET A 1 9.48 -9.11 34.94
CA MET A 1 10.80 -9.43 34.36
C MET A 1 10.73 -9.13 32.87
N PRO A 2 11.28 -8.03 32.36
CA PRO A 2 11.38 -7.81 30.92
C PRO A 2 12.64 -8.50 30.37
N GLN A 3 12.48 -9.27 29.30
CA GLN A 3 13.60 -9.83 28.54
C GLN A 3 14.05 -8.81 27.50
N ASN A 4 15.28 -8.31 27.66
CA ASN A 4 16.00 -7.56 26.64
C ASN A 4 16.27 -8.47 25.44
N ILE A 5 15.85 -8.04 24.24
CA ILE A 5 16.37 -8.56 22.97
C ILE A 5 17.43 -7.57 22.52
N GLU A 6 18.69 -7.92 22.78
CA GLU A 6 19.86 -7.17 22.37
C GLU A 6 20.12 -7.50 20.88
N LEU A 7 19.80 -6.57 19.98
CA LEU A 7 20.20 -6.66 18.58
C LEU A 7 21.72 -6.48 18.49
N GLY A 8 22.44 -7.60 18.49
CA GLY A 8 23.86 -7.65 18.17
C GLY A 8 24.08 -7.39 16.67
N ALA A 9 24.21 -6.13 16.29
CA ALA A 9 24.82 -5.76 15.02
C ALA A 9 26.34 -6.03 15.10
N THR A 10 26.77 -7.24 14.75
CA THR A 10 28.19 -7.55 14.56
C THR A 10 28.64 -7.00 13.21
N GLY A 11 28.77 -5.68 13.13
CA GLY A 11 29.56 -4.99 12.11
C GLY A 11 31.05 -5.29 12.33
N GLY A 12 31.46 -6.53 12.07
CA GLY A 12 32.86 -6.91 11.99
C GLY A 12 33.46 -6.33 10.72
N ALA A 13 33.94 -5.10 10.78
CA ALA A 13 34.87 -4.58 9.79
C ALA A 13 36.12 -5.48 9.82
N SER A 14 36.16 -6.48 8.93
CA SER A 14 37.38 -7.23 8.64
C SER A 14 38.43 -6.23 8.21
N LYS A 15 39.36 -5.91 9.11
CA LYS A 15 40.64 -5.29 8.77
C LYS A 15 41.33 -6.25 7.82
N LYS A 16 41.20 -5.99 6.52
CA LYS A 16 41.90 -6.73 5.48
C LYS A 16 43.39 -6.44 5.64
N ASP A 17 44.14 -7.46 6.04
CA ASP A 17 45.61 -7.49 6.02
C ASP A 17 46.11 -7.07 4.64
N SER A 18 46.45 -5.79 4.48
CA SER A 18 47.08 -5.27 3.25
C SER A 18 48.54 -5.69 3.15
N SER A 19 49.13 -6.15 4.25
CA SER A 19 50.54 -6.54 4.40
C SER A 19 50.89 -7.94 3.88
N ASN A 20 49.92 -8.74 3.42
CA ASN A 20 50.14 -10.15 3.08
C ASN A 20 50.10 -10.46 1.57
N MET A 21 49.96 -9.43 0.72
CA MET A 21 49.88 -9.60 -0.75
C MET A 21 51.22 -9.37 -1.44
N GLU A 22 52.13 -8.60 -0.83
CA GLU A 22 53.43 -8.23 -1.40
C GLU A 22 54.44 -9.38 -1.37
N ASP A 23 54.24 -10.39 -0.52
CA ASP A 23 55.12 -11.55 -0.33
C ASP A 23 54.53 -12.86 -0.91
N MET A 24 53.43 -12.77 -1.65
CA MET A 24 52.68 -13.90 -2.18
C MET A 24 53.25 -14.37 -3.52
N THR A 25 53.53 -15.67 -3.66
CA THR A 25 53.99 -16.20 -4.96
C THR A 25 52.89 -16.11 -6.01
N VAL A 26 53.26 -16.07 -7.29
CA VAL A 26 52.30 -16.03 -8.41
C VAL A 26 51.31 -17.21 -8.35
N GLU A 27 51.78 -18.38 -7.90
CA GLU A 27 50.95 -19.58 -7.71
C GLU A 27 49.94 -19.39 -6.56
N GLN A 28 50.35 -18.84 -5.43
CA GLN A 28 49.46 -18.52 -4.32
C GLN A 28 48.42 -17.45 -4.72
N MET A 29 48.83 -16.44 -5.50
CA MET A 29 47.92 -15.43 -6.02
C MET A 29 46.87 -16.04 -6.95
N THR A 30 47.27 -16.98 -7.81
CA THR A 30 46.37 -17.70 -8.73
C THR A 30 45.38 -18.59 -7.98
N MET A 31 45.84 -19.35 -6.98
CA MET A 31 44.96 -20.16 -6.14
C MET A 31 43.92 -19.31 -5.41
N ARG A 32 44.35 -18.16 -4.85
CA ARG A 32 43.44 -17.24 -4.16
C ARG A 32 42.42 -16.62 -5.13
N ALA A 33 42.83 -16.25 -6.34
CA ALA A 33 41.92 -15.72 -7.36
C ALA A 33 40.84 -16.75 -7.75
N ASN A 34 41.24 -18.01 -7.92
CA ASN A 34 40.29 -19.10 -8.20
C ASN A 34 39.31 -19.31 -7.05
N GLN A 35 39.82 -19.34 -5.81
CA GLN A 35 38.96 -19.45 -4.62
C GLN A 35 37.93 -18.33 -4.55
N VAL A 36 38.35 -17.07 -4.72
CA VAL A 36 37.43 -15.92 -4.70
C VAL A 36 36.39 -16.01 -5.82
N THR A 37 36.77 -16.55 -6.98
CA THR A 37 35.85 -16.73 -8.11
C THR A 37 34.79 -17.81 -7.79
N ASP A 38 35.20 -18.93 -7.20
CA ASP A 38 34.27 -19.99 -6.77
C ASP A 38 33.31 -19.51 -5.67
N GLU A 39 33.83 -18.78 -4.68
CA GLU A 39 33.02 -18.17 -3.61
C GLU A 39 32.02 -17.14 -4.17
N SER A 40 32.44 -16.37 -5.19
CA SER A 40 31.58 -15.40 -5.88
C SER A 40 30.47 -16.11 -6.65
N LEU A 41 30.78 -17.20 -7.35
CA LEU A 41 29.79 -18.01 -8.06
C LEU A 41 28.75 -18.59 -7.11
N GLU A 42 29.17 -19.16 -5.99
CA GLU A 42 28.25 -19.67 -4.98
C GLU A 42 27.35 -18.55 -4.42
N SER A 43 27.89 -17.34 -4.27
CA SER A 43 27.11 -16.16 -3.89
C SER A 43 26.04 -15.81 -4.93
N THR A 44 26.36 -15.85 -6.23
CA THR A 44 25.36 -15.63 -7.30
C THR A 44 24.24 -16.67 -7.28
N ARG A 45 24.55 -17.94 -7.01
CA ARG A 45 23.55 -19.00 -6.86
C ARG A 45 22.62 -18.76 -5.66
N ARG A 46 23.18 -18.38 -4.51
CA ARG A 46 22.37 -18.00 -3.32
C ARG A 46 21.50 -16.79 -3.61
N MET A 47 22.02 -15.80 -4.32
CA MET A 47 21.28 -14.61 -4.71
C MET A 47 20.08 -14.95 -5.60
N LEU A 48 20.27 -15.83 -6.58
CA LEU A 48 19.20 -16.32 -7.46
C LEU A 48 18.10 -17.01 -6.66
N GLN A 49 18.47 -17.94 -5.77
CA GLN A 49 17.52 -18.64 -4.91
C GLN A 49 16.69 -17.67 -4.05
N MET A 50 17.36 -16.71 -3.39
CA MET A 50 16.66 -15.71 -2.56
C MET A 50 15.76 -14.80 -3.40
N ALA A 51 16.18 -14.43 -4.61
CA ALA A 51 15.38 -13.61 -5.51
C ALA A 51 14.10 -14.35 -5.95
N GLU A 52 14.20 -15.64 -6.29
CA GLU A 52 13.05 -16.46 -6.65
C GLU A 52 12.07 -16.65 -5.48
N GLU A 53 12.59 -16.93 -4.29
CA GLU A 53 11.78 -17.04 -3.07
C GLU A 53 11.06 -15.72 -2.76
N SER A 54 11.77 -14.60 -2.89
CA SER A 54 11.20 -13.25 -2.72
C SER A 54 10.10 -12.98 -3.75
N LYS A 55 10.29 -13.40 -5.01
CA LYS A 55 9.29 -13.26 -6.06
C LYS A 55 8.03 -14.04 -5.70
N GLN A 56 8.16 -15.29 -5.28
CA GLN A 56 7.02 -16.12 -4.89
C GLN A 56 6.26 -15.53 -3.70
N THR A 57 6.99 -15.04 -2.69
CA THR A 57 6.40 -14.35 -1.53
C THR A 57 5.69 -13.06 -1.94
N GLY A 58 6.26 -12.29 -2.88
CA GLY A 58 5.65 -11.09 -3.44
C GLY A 58 4.33 -11.39 -4.16
N VAL A 59 4.30 -12.43 -5.00
CA VAL A 59 3.08 -12.89 -5.68
C VAL A 59 1.99 -13.27 -4.67
N ASN A 60 2.34 -14.05 -3.65
CA ASN A 60 1.39 -14.42 -2.59
C ASN A 60 0.86 -13.18 -1.85
N THR A 61 1.72 -12.20 -1.59
CA THR A 61 1.33 -10.93 -0.95
C THR A 61 0.35 -10.13 -1.80
N ILE A 62 0.57 -10.03 -3.10
CA ILE A 62 -0.36 -9.34 -4.02
C ILE A 62 -1.74 -10.00 -4.00
N VAL A 63 -1.79 -11.33 -4.04
CA VAL A 63 -3.06 -12.07 -3.97
C VAL A 63 -3.78 -11.80 -2.64
N MET A 64 -3.04 -11.73 -1.52
CA MET A 64 -3.62 -11.38 -0.23
C MET A 64 -4.13 -9.94 -0.20
N LEU A 65 -3.42 -8.98 -0.80
CA LEU A 65 -3.86 -7.59 -0.89
C LEU A 65 -5.13 -7.46 -1.71
N ASP A 66 -5.23 -8.13 -2.86
CA ASP A 66 -6.45 -8.16 -3.69
C ASP A 66 -7.65 -8.70 -2.89
N GLN A 67 -7.47 -9.83 -2.19
CA GLN A 67 -8.51 -10.39 -1.33
C GLN A 67 -8.90 -9.46 -0.16
N GLN A 68 -7.96 -8.70 0.38
CA GLN A 68 -8.22 -7.71 1.43
C GLN A 68 -8.98 -6.50 0.88
N GLY A 69 -8.63 -6.02 -0.32
CA GLY A 69 -9.36 -4.94 -0.99
C GLY A 69 -10.83 -5.29 -1.22
N GLU A 70 -11.08 -6.52 -1.68
CA GLU A 70 -12.44 -7.03 -1.87
C GLU A 70 -13.21 -7.21 -0.55
N GLN A 71 -12.53 -7.55 0.55
CA GLN A 71 -13.13 -7.51 1.88
C GLN A 71 -13.50 -6.09 2.32
N LEU A 72 -12.61 -5.12 2.12
CA LEU A 72 -12.87 -3.72 2.45
C LEU A 72 -14.04 -3.17 1.64
N ARG A 73 -14.18 -3.54 0.37
CA ARG A 73 -15.34 -3.19 -0.47
C ARG A 73 -16.65 -3.70 0.15
N ARG A 74 -16.69 -4.96 0.60
CA ARG A 74 -17.87 -5.52 1.29
C ARG A 74 -18.17 -4.80 2.61
N VAL A 75 -17.13 -4.41 3.36
CA VAL A 75 -17.31 -3.64 4.60
C VAL A 75 -17.87 -2.25 4.30
N GLU A 76 -17.35 -1.57 3.27
CA GLU A 76 -17.86 -0.27 2.83
C GLU A 76 -19.33 -0.37 2.41
N GLU A 77 -19.71 -1.37 1.62
CA GLU A 77 -21.11 -1.65 1.26
C GLU A 77 -21.99 -1.93 2.49
N GLY A 78 -21.47 -2.68 3.46
CA GLY A 78 -22.15 -2.93 4.73
C GLY A 78 -22.41 -1.65 5.52
N MET A 79 -21.45 -0.70 5.54
CA MET A 79 -21.65 0.60 6.17
C MET A 79 -22.74 1.41 5.44
N ASP A 80 -22.81 1.31 4.11
CA ASP A 80 -23.82 1.96 3.28
C ASP A 80 -25.22 1.39 3.57
N GLN A 81 -25.33 0.08 3.73
CA GLN A 81 -26.57 -0.58 4.12
C GLN A 81 -27.03 -0.15 5.51
N ILE A 82 -26.15 -0.16 6.51
CA ILE A 82 -26.48 0.29 7.88
C ILE A 82 -27.00 1.73 7.85
N ASN A 83 -26.37 2.60 7.06
CA ASN A 83 -26.81 3.98 6.93
C ASN A 83 -28.25 4.10 6.38
N GLN A 84 -28.61 3.27 5.39
CA GLN A 84 -29.97 3.20 4.85
C GLN A 84 -30.96 2.66 5.89
N ASP A 85 -30.63 1.56 6.55
CA ASP A 85 -31.46 0.95 7.59
C ASP A 85 -31.73 1.92 8.74
N MET A 86 -30.71 2.67 9.15
CA MET A 86 -30.84 3.71 10.17
C MET A 86 -31.76 4.86 9.76
N ARG A 87 -31.79 5.23 8.47
CA ARG A 87 -32.76 6.23 7.98
C ARG A 87 -34.19 5.73 8.14
N GLN A 88 -34.43 4.46 7.80
CA GLN A 88 -35.75 3.87 7.95
C GLN A 88 -36.14 3.72 9.43
N ALA A 89 -35.19 3.32 10.29
CA ALA A 89 -35.41 3.21 11.73
C ALA A 89 -35.76 4.57 12.36
N GLU A 90 -35.01 5.63 12.05
CA GLU A 90 -35.29 6.99 12.52
C GLU A 90 -36.66 7.50 12.06
N LYS A 91 -37.06 7.21 10.81
CA LYS A 91 -38.39 7.53 10.29
C LYS A 91 -39.49 6.81 11.06
N ASN A 92 -39.33 5.51 11.28
CA ASN A 92 -40.29 4.70 12.06
C ASN A 92 -40.40 5.21 13.51
N LEU A 93 -39.29 5.54 14.16
CA LEU A 93 -39.29 6.13 15.51
C LEU A 93 -40.00 7.49 15.54
N THR A 94 -39.82 8.32 14.51
CA THR A 94 -40.50 9.61 14.36
C THR A 94 -42.00 9.42 14.12
N ASP A 95 -42.40 8.39 13.39
CA ASP A 95 -43.81 8.07 13.18
C ASP A 95 -44.46 7.56 14.48
N LEU A 96 -43.73 6.79 15.30
CA LEU A 96 -44.19 6.33 16.62
C LEU A 96 -44.25 7.45 17.67
N SER A 97 -43.43 8.51 17.54
CA SER A 97 -43.44 9.65 18.48
C SER A 97 -44.57 10.66 18.20
N LYS A 98 -45.33 10.50 17.12
CA LYS A 98 -46.50 11.35 16.82
C LYS A 98 -47.68 10.98 17.73
N CYS A 99 -48.07 11.89 18.61
CA CYS A 99 -49.27 11.74 19.43
C CYS A 99 -50.53 12.03 18.60
N CYS A 100 -51.51 11.11 18.62
CA CYS A 100 -52.86 11.29 18.05
C CYS A 100 -52.93 11.73 16.57
N GLY A 101 -52.16 11.09 15.69
CA GLY A 101 -52.47 10.98 14.25
C GLY A 101 -52.26 12.22 13.36
N LEU A 102 -52.07 13.43 13.91
CA LEU A 102 -51.94 14.64 13.06
C LEU A 102 -50.95 15.71 13.57
N CYS A 103 -50.49 15.66 14.82
CA CYS A 103 -49.60 16.68 15.39
C CYS A 103 -48.30 16.07 15.94
N VAL A 104 -47.14 16.52 15.43
CA VAL A 104 -45.84 16.27 16.07
C VAL A 104 -45.85 17.01 17.40
N CYS A 105 -45.67 16.30 18.52
CA CYS A 105 -45.61 16.93 19.83
C CYS A 105 -44.46 17.96 19.82
N PRO A 106 -44.70 19.27 20.09
CA PRO A 106 -43.67 20.32 20.00
C PRO A 106 -42.45 20.09 20.90
N CYS A 107 -42.54 19.14 21.83
CA CYS A 107 -41.53 18.78 22.81
C CYS A 107 -40.41 17.84 22.28
N ASP A 108 -40.57 17.24 21.09
CA ASP A 108 -39.61 16.26 20.53
C ASP A 108 -39.21 16.58 19.07
N ARG A 109 -39.05 17.87 18.74
CA ARG A 109 -38.56 18.28 17.42
C ARG A 109 -37.06 18.05 17.32
N VAL A 110 -36.68 16.86 16.88
CA VAL A 110 -35.29 16.47 16.61
C VAL A 110 -34.84 16.98 15.25
N THR A 111 -33.66 17.61 15.22
CA THR A 111 -32.95 17.98 13.98
C THR A 111 -32.44 16.70 13.31
N SER A 112 -32.69 16.55 12.01
CA SER A 112 -32.17 15.39 11.25
C SER A 112 -30.63 15.45 11.21
N ILE A 113 -29.98 14.37 11.64
CA ILE A 113 -28.52 14.17 11.53
C ILE A 113 -28.08 14.26 10.06
N GLU A 114 -28.99 14.02 9.11
CA GLU A 114 -28.73 14.14 7.68
C GLU A 114 -28.40 15.58 7.24
N HIS A 115 -28.82 16.58 8.01
CA HIS A 115 -28.49 17.98 7.75
C HIS A 115 -27.10 18.39 8.26
N ASP A 116 -26.46 17.53 9.06
CA ASP A 116 -25.15 17.80 9.60
C ASP A 116 -24.07 17.80 8.50
N SER A 117 -23.16 18.77 8.57
CA SER A 117 -22.10 18.93 7.58
C SER A 117 -21.14 17.75 7.58
N ARG A 118 -20.95 17.07 8.74
CA ARG A 118 -20.15 15.85 8.84
C ARG A 118 -20.82 14.70 8.09
N TYR A 119 -22.13 14.52 8.26
CA TYR A 119 -22.89 13.49 7.53
C TYR A 119 -22.79 13.67 6.00
N LYS A 120 -23.01 14.89 5.52
CA LYS A 120 -22.93 15.21 4.08
C LYS A 120 -21.55 14.93 3.50
N ARG A 121 -20.49 15.20 4.27
CA ARG A 121 -19.10 14.92 3.88
C ARG A 121 -18.82 13.41 3.84
N THR A 122 -19.24 12.66 4.85
CA THR A 122 -19.01 11.22 4.96
C THR A 122 -19.67 10.43 3.82
N TRP A 123 -20.89 10.84 3.41
CA TRP A 123 -21.67 10.14 2.40
C TRP A 123 -21.59 10.75 1.00
N GLY A 124 -20.81 11.83 0.83
CA GLY A 124 -20.67 12.53 -0.45
C GLY A 124 -21.98 13.16 -0.98
N ILE A 125 -23.01 13.28 -0.14
CA ILE A 125 -24.32 13.86 -0.50
C ILE A 125 -24.25 15.40 -0.51
N GLY A 126 -23.19 15.98 0.07
CA GLY A 126 -22.88 17.41 -0.02
C GLY A 126 -22.11 17.77 -1.29
N GLY A 127 -22.77 17.72 -2.44
CA GLY A 127 -22.27 18.41 -3.64
C GLY A 127 -22.60 19.90 -3.58
N GLU A 128 -21.58 20.75 -3.74
CA GLU A 128 -21.67 22.01 -4.50
C GLU A 128 -22.71 23.09 -4.13
N GLU A 129 -23.06 23.29 -2.86
CA GLU A 129 -23.68 24.56 -2.46
C GLU A 129 -22.98 25.18 -1.25
N GLY A 130 -22.14 26.17 -1.56
CA GLY A 130 -21.75 27.20 -0.59
C GLY A 130 -20.34 27.10 -0.03
N GLU A 131 -19.31 27.31 -0.87
CA GLU A 131 -18.18 28.16 -0.53
C GLU A 131 -17.32 28.40 -1.78
N VAL A 132 -17.60 29.52 -2.47
CA VAL A 132 -16.65 30.14 -3.39
C VAL A 132 -15.55 30.76 -2.52
N GLY A 133 -14.60 29.93 -2.10
CA GLY A 133 -13.31 30.37 -1.60
C GLY A 133 -12.54 30.99 -2.76
N ALA A 134 -12.34 32.30 -2.71
CA ALA A 134 -11.48 33.04 -3.61
C ALA A 134 -10.04 32.52 -3.54
N ASN A 135 -9.71 31.51 -4.34
CA ASN A 135 -8.39 31.24 -4.93
C ASN A 135 -8.50 29.97 -5.79
N GLY A 136 -8.72 30.18 -7.08
CA GLY A 136 -8.92 29.12 -8.04
C GLY A 136 -7.69 28.25 -8.25
N SER A 137 -7.86 26.94 -8.05
CA SER A 137 -7.31 25.94 -8.97
C SER A 137 -7.99 24.59 -8.73
N LYS A 138 -9.04 24.32 -9.49
CA LYS A 138 -9.49 22.95 -9.74
C LYS A 138 -10.11 22.87 -11.14
N VAL A 139 -9.25 22.72 -12.14
CA VAL A 139 -9.66 22.28 -13.47
C VAL A 139 -9.39 20.79 -13.59
N VAL A 140 -10.45 19.99 -13.46
CA VAL A 140 -10.47 18.61 -13.92
C VAL A 140 -10.61 18.65 -15.44
N SER A 141 -9.49 18.60 -16.17
CA SER A 141 -9.50 18.36 -17.62
C SER A 141 -9.41 16.87 -17.89
N ARG A 142 -10.57 16.23 -18.02
CA ARG A 142 -10.72 15.03 -18.86
C ARG A 142 -10.76 15.50 -20.32
N GLN A 143 -9.62 15.43 -21.02
CA GLN A 143 -9.59 15.47 -22.49
C GLN A 143 -8.37 14.69 -22.99
N PRO A 144 -8.51 13.69 -23.87
CA PRO A 144 -7.39 13.14 -24.60
C PRO A 144 -7.27 13.87 -25.94
N SER A 145 -6.13 14.52 -26.21
CA SER A 145 -5.67 14.89 -27.57
C SER A 145 -4.27 15.50 -27.54
N GLY A 146 -3.41 15.04 -28.44
CA GLY A 146 -2.31 15.85 -28.97
C GLY A 146 -0.93 15.23 -28.90
N VAL A 147 -0.61 14.36 -29.87
CA VAL A 147 0.77 14.09 -30.28
C VAL A 147 1.43 15.43 -30.62
N ARG A 148 2.49 15.84 -29.90
CA ARG A 148 3.37 16.92 -30.34
C ARG A 148 4.80 16.82 -29.80
N ASN A 149 5.63 16.34 -30.71
CA ASN A 149 7.06 16.60 -30.92
C ASN A 149 7.72 17.66 -30.02
N GLY A 150 8.78 17.26 -29.31
CA GLY A 150 9.72 18.18 -28.67
C GLY A 150 10.22 17.74 -27.29
N GLN A 151 11.13 16.77 -27.27
CA GLN A 151 12.11 16.56 -26.19
C GLN A 151 11.56 16.49 -24.76
N ALA A 152 10.80 15.44 -24.45
CA ALA A 152 10.97 14.82 -23.14
C ALA A 152 12.22 13.97 -23.25
N ALA A 153 13.30 14.37 -22.57
CA ALA A 153 14.40 13.47 -22.28
C ALA A 153 13.80 12.33 -21.46
N GLN A 154 13.39 11.28 -22.17
CA GLN A 154 13.18 9.96 -21.64
C GLN A 154 14.50 9.63 -20.97
N VAL A 155 14.57 9.81 -19.65
CA VAL A 155 15.58 9.15 -18.84
C VAL A 155 15.19 7.68 -18.86
N ASN A 156 15.38 7.05 -20.03
CA ASN A 156 15.89 5.71 -20.08
C ASN A 156 17.20 5.80 -19.31
N THR A 157 17.14 5.56 -18.01
CA THR A 157 18.21 4.77 -17.40
C THR A 157 18.16 3.43 -18.13
N SER A 158 18.73 3.40 -19.34
CA SER A 158 19.20 2.19 -19.95
C SER A 158 19.98 1.50 -18.85
N ALA A 159 19.46 0.38 -18.37
CA ALA A 159 20.22 -0.52 -17.53
C ALA A 159 21.61 -0.63 -18.16
N PRO A 160 22.70 -0.58 -17.37
CA PRO A 160 24.04 -0.63 -17.93
C PRO A 160 24.10 -1.87 -18.82
N SER A 161 24.10 -1.67 -20.14
CA SER A 161 23.97 -2.76 -21.13
C SER A 161 25.32 -3.43 -21.36
N GLY A 162 26.12 -3.48 -20.29
CA GLY A 162 27.41 -4.13 -20.25
C GLY A 162 27.32 -5.38 -19.37
N PRO A 163 28.26 -6.31 -19.52
CA PRO A 163 28.36 -7.47 -18.65
C PRO A 163 28.34 -7.03 -17.17
N TYR A 164 27.55 -7.71 -16.35
CA TYR A 164 27.53 -7.52 -14.90
C TYR A 164 28.91 -7.83 -14.30
N ILE A 165 29.66 -8.74 -14.93
CA ILE A 165 30.97 -9.19 -14.47
C ILE A 165 32.04 -8.84 -15.50
N LYS A 166 33.15 -8.27 -15.01
CA LYS A 166 34.35 -8.10 -15.80
C LYS A 166 35.02 -9.46 -15.98
N ARG A 167 35.00 -9.99 -17.20
CA ARG A 167 35.64 -11.26 -17.57
C ARG A 167 37.17 -11.15 -17.46
N ILE A 168 37.80 -12.06 -16.72
CA ILE A 168 39.26 -12.10 -16.52
C ILE A 168 39.82 -13.41 -17.08
N THR A 169 39.27 -14.55 -16.66
CA THR A 169 39.69 -15.87 -17.14
C THR A 169 38.91 -16.33 -18.36
N ASN A 170 37.73 -15.73 -18.60
CA ASN A 170 36.78 -16.12 -19.64
C ASN A 170 36.50 -17.63 -19.60
N ASP A 171 36.32 -18.14 -18.39
CA ASP A 171 36.01 -19.53 -18.10
C ASP A 171 34.50 -19.75 -17.92
N ALA A 172 34.08 -21.02 -17.89
CA ALA A 172 32.66 -21.37 -17.76
C ALA A 172 32.02 -20.90 -16.44
N ARG A 173 32.80 -20.63 -15.38
CA ARG A 173 32.27 -20.11 -14.12
C ARG A 173 31.88 -18.65 -14.27
N GLU A 174 32.72 -17.85 -14.92
CA GLU A 174 32.41 -16.45 -15.22
C GLU A 174 31.17 -16.34 -16.11
N ASP A 175 30.99 -17.25 -17.07
CA ASP A 175 29.76 -17.33 -17.88
C ASP A 175 28.52 -17.67 -17.03
N GLU A 176 28.60 -18.66 -16.14
CA GLU A 176 27.48 -19.02 -15.25
C GLU A 176 27.15 -17.88 -14.26
N MET A 177 28.15 -17.20 -13.71
CA MET A 177 27.93 -16.06 -12.84
C MET A 177 27.20 -14.92 -13.54
N GLU A 178 27.54 -14.64 -14.81
CA GLU A 178 26.88 -13.63 -15.61
C GLU A 178 25.41 -14.00 -15.87
N GLU A 179 25.12 -15.25 -16.23
CA GLU A 179 23.76 -15.76 -16.42
C GLU A 179 22.92 -15.65 -15.13
N ASN A 180 23.50 -16.04 -13.99
CA ASN A 180 22.84 -15.93 -12.69
C ASN A 180 22.50 -14.47 -12.35
N LEU A 181 23.42 -13.53 -12.59
CA LEU A 181 23.19 -12.11 -12.31
C LEU A 181 22.19 -11.47 -13.27
N GLU A 182 22.16 -11.87 -14.54
CA GLU A 182 21.13 -11.44 -15.49
C GLU A 182 19.73 -11.93 -15.05
N ALA A 183 19.62 -13.21 -14.66
CA ALA A 183 18.37 -13.78 -14.14
C ALA A 183 17.91 -13.06 -12.87
N VAL A 184 18.83 -12.81 -11.92
CA VAL A 184 18.54 -12.01 -10.73
C VAL A 184 18.09 -10.60 -11.10
N GLY A 185 18.77 -9.94 -12.05
CA GLY A 185 18.41 -8.60 -12.51
C GLY A 185 16.97 -8.52 -13.05
N SER A 186 16.57 -9.54 -13.82
CA SER A 186 15.19 -9.68 -14.30
C SER A 186 14.19 -9.87 -13.16
N ILE A 187 14.49 -10.75 -12.20
CA ILE A 187 13.63 -10.97 -11.04
C ILE A 187 13.49 -9.70 -10.19
N ILE A 188 14.59 -8.98 -9.95
CA ILE A 188 14.58 -7.70 -9.24
C ILE A 188 13.72 -6.66 -9.98
N GLY A 189 13.80 -6.63 -11.31
CA GLY A 189 12.92 -5.78 -12.13
C GLY A 189 11.44 -6.09 -11.90
N ASN A 190 11.08 -7.37 -11.87
CA ASN A 190 9.71 -7.81 -11.56
C ASN A 190 9.30 -7.50 -10.11
N LEU A 191 10.21 -7.73 -9.13
CA LEU A 191 10.00 -7.38 -7.72
C LEU A 191 9.74 -5.88 -7.55
N LYS A 192 10.45 -5.03 -8.30
CA LYS A 192 10.21 -3.57 -8.29
C LYS A 192 8.80 -3.23 -8.77
N ASN A 193 8.35 -3.82 -9.88
CA ASN A 193 7.00 -3.58 -10.38
C ASN A 193 5.94 -4.04 -9.37
N MET A 194 6.11 -5.25 -8.82
CA MET A 194 5.25 -5.76 -7.75
C MET A 194 5.23 -4.83 -6.53
N ALA A 195 6.39 -4.29 -6.10
CA ALA A 195 6.46 -3.37 -4.98
C ALA A 195 5.71 -2.05 -5.25
N LEU A 196 5.77 -1.53 -6.49
CA LEU A 196 4.99 -0.35 -6.89
C LEU A 196 3.48 -0.64 -6.89
N ASP A 197 3.07 -1.78 -7.42
CA ASP A 197 1.67 -2.19 -7.46
C ASP A 197 1.11 -2.41 -6.04
N MET A 198 1.85 -3.11 -5.18
CA MET A 198 1.51 -3.28 -3.76
C MET A 198 1.41 -1.94 -3.05
N GLY A 199 2.33 -1.01 -3.29
CA GLY A 199 2.29 0.33 -2.71
C GLY A 199 1.04 1.10 -3.10
N ASN A 200 0.70 1.10 -4.39
CA ASN A 200 -0.50 1.77 -4.91
C ASN A 200 -1.78 1.15 -4.36
N GLU A 201 -1.84 -0.18 -4.23
CA GLU A 201 -2.99 -0.88 -3.67
C GLU A 201 -3.17 -0.55 -2.18
N ILE A 202 -2.08 -0.58 -1.39
CA ILE A 202 -2.12 -0.19 0.02
C ILE A 202 -2.59 1.27 0.19
N ASP A 203 -2.10 2.21 -0.63
CA ASP A 203 -2.54 3.60 -0.58
C ASP A 203 -4.03 3.77 -0.90
N GLN A 204 -4.58 2.97 -1.81
CA GLN A 204 -6.00 2.94 -2.11
C GLN A 204 -6.82 2.36 -0.96
N GLN A 205 -6.38 1.23 -0.41
CA GLN A 205 -7.02 0.58 0.74
C GLN A 205 -6.99 1.46 1.98
N ASN A 206 -5.89 2.18 2.25
CA ASN A 206 -5.81 3.15 3.36
C ASN A 206 -6.88 4.23 3.25
N LYS A 207 -7.02 4.85 2.06
CA LYS A 207 -8.09 5.85 1.82
C LYS A 207 -9.48 5.24 1.94
N GLN A 208 -9.66 3.96 1.60
CA GLN A 208 -10.93 3.27 1.77
C GLN A 208 -11.23 3.05 3.26
N ILE A 209 -10.25 2.64 4.05
CA ILE A 209 -10.37 2.48 5.50
C ILE A 209 -10.75 3.81 6.15
N ASP A 210 -10.13 4.93 5.75
CA ASP A 210 -10.50 6.26 6.28
C ASP A 210 -11.98 6.57 6.04
N ARG A 211 -12.50 6.32 4.83
CA ARG A 211 -13.93 6.48 4.52
C ARG A 211 -14.81 5.55 5.34
N ILE A 212 -14.42 4.28 5.48
CA ILE A 212 -15.16 3.29 6.28
C ILE A 212 -15.21 3.74 7.74
N THR A 213 -14.10 4.22 8.30
CA THR A 213 -14.03 4.75 9.67
C THR A 213 -14.97 5.93 9.86
N ASP A 214 -14.95 6.91 8.94
CA ASP A 214 -15.88 8.04 9.00
C ASP A 214 -17.35 7.58 8.94
N LYS A 215 -17.68 6.64 8.05
CA LYS A 215 -19.02 6.05 7.94
C LYS A 215 -19.42 5.31 9.22
N ALA A 216 -18.50 4.53 9.79
CA ALA A 216 -18.72 3.76 11.01
C ALA A 216 -18.98 4.67 12.21
N ASP A 217 -18.19 5.73 12.38
CA ASP A 217 -18.40 6.75 13.43
C ASP A 217 -19.79 7.39 13.32
N MET A 218 -20.17 7.80 12.11
CA MET A 218 -21.48 8.41 11.87
C MET A 218 -22.62 7.42 12.14
N ASN A 219 -22.50 6.18 11.68
CA ASN A 219 -23.49 5.15 11.94
C ASN A 219 -23.61 4.85 13.45
N ASN A 220 -22.49 4.80 14.18
CA ASN A 220 -22.48 4.56 15.63
C ASN A 220 -23.21 5.69 16.40
N LEU A 221 -22.92 6.96 16.06
CA LEU A 221 -23.63 8.11 16.64
C LEU A 221 -25.14 8.02 16.39
N ARG A 222 -25.56 7.72 15.14
CA ARG A 222 -26.97 7.58 14.77
C ARG A 222 -27.66 6.45 15.53
N ILE A 223 -27.01 5.29 15.64
CA ILE A 223 -27.52 4.14 16.40
C ILE A 223 -27.72 4.53 17.87
N GLY A 224 -26.73 5.22 18.46
CA GLY A 224 -26.81 5.72 19.84
C GLY A 224 -28.01 6.63 20.07
N GLU A 225 -28.22 7.62 19.19
CA GLU A 225 -29.37 8.52 19.27
C GLU A 225 -30.71 7.80 19.08
N ALA A 226 -30.82 6.94 18.06
CA ALA A 226 -32.03 6.18 17.80
C ALA A 226 -32.39 5.26 18.97
N ASN A 227 -31.40 4.60 19.58
CA ASN A 227 -31.60 3.76 20.75
C ASN A 227 -32.08 4.57 21.97
N GLN A 228 -31.51 5.76 22.21
CA GLN A 228 -32.00 6.65 23.26
C GLN A 228 -33.45 7.09 23.02
N ARG A 229 -33.82 7.42 21.77
CA ARG A 229 -35.20 7.78 21.40
C ARG A 229 -36.16 6.62 21.59
N ALA A 230 -35.81 5.43 21.13
CA ALA A 230 -36.61 4.22 21.31
C ALA A 230 -36.88 3.94 22.80
N ASN A 231 -35.87 4.06 23.66
CA ASN A 231 -36.04 3.88 25.11
C ASN A 231 -36.95 4.92 25.77
N LYS A 232 -37.02 6.16 25.22
CA LYS A 232 -37.95 7.18 25.71
C LYS A 232 -39.40 6.89 25.33
N LEU A 233 -39.65 6.22 24.20
CA LEU A 233 -41.00 5.88 23.75
C LEU A 233 -41.62 4.70 24.53
N ILE A 234 -40.80 3.89 25.19
CA ILE A 234 -41.24 2.74 26.00
C ILE A 234 -41.55 3.15 27.45
N LYS A 235 -41.04 4.29 27.91
CA LYS A 235 -41.28 4.84 29.26
C LYS A 235 -42.49 5.77 29.26
#